data_AF-A0A2D9CIP9-F1
#
_entry.id   AF-A0A2D9CIP9-F1
#
_cell.length_a   1.000
_cell.length_b   1.000
_cell.length_c   1.000
_cell.angle_alpha   90.00
_cell.angle_beta   90.00
_cell.angle_gamma   90.00
#
_symmetry.space_group_name_H-M   'P 1'
#
loop_
_entity.id
_entity.type
_entity.pdbx_description
1 polymer ?
#
loop_
_entity_poly.entity_id
_entity_poly.type
_entity_poly.pdbx_seq_one_letter_code
_entity_poly.pdbx_strand_id
1 'polypeptide(L)'
;MRIALSIQLTKSQLASGISGAECIFIPDVRFTTWEPFADDRQLPWGLKVYRSLGQACAARRSQLRYRRHGLAPEVGELVRVWLPDRTTPRYGYFTEQIDGETCEAMYDDGTISFDSMPQHFWDTIDRLKKLGYSDLDQHLENLMFDTRRLRWVAIDFGAYSNEPPKQKGVGPGA
;
A
#
# COMPACT_ATOMS: atom_id res chain seq x y z
N MET A 1 -9.24 -15.10 -8.84
CA MET A 1 -7.79 -14.86 -8.62
C MET A 1 -7.18 -16.12 -8.03
N ARG A 2 -6.00 -16.55 -8.52
CA ARG A 2 -5.28 -17.75 -8.07
C ARG A 2 -4.21 -17.36 -7.05
N ILE A 3 -3.97 -18.22 -6.05
CA ILE A 3 -2.80 -18.13 -5.17
C ILE A 3 -1.61 -18.68 -5.96
N ALA A 4 -0.59 -17.85 -6.19
CA ALA A 4 0.57 -18.21 -7.00
C ALA A 4 1.51 -19.17 -6.26
N LEU A 5 1.78 -18.88 -4.99
CA LEU A 5 2.73 -19.63 -4.16
C LEU A 5 2.44 -19.49 -2.66
N SER A 6 3.10 -20.31 -1.87
CA SER A 6 3.14 -20.18 -0.41
C SER A 6 4.52 -19.73 0.02
N ILE A 7 4.60 -18.75 0.93
CA ILE A 7 5.84 -18.31 1.55
C ILE A 7 5.82 -18.60 3.04
N GLN A 8 6.99 -18.82 3.62
CA GLN A 8 7.21 -18.86 5.06
C GLN A 8 8.03 -17.62 5.42
N LEU A 9 7.46 -16.74 6.24
CA LEU A 9 8.24 -15.62 6.79
C LEU A 9 9.09 -16.12 7.95
N THR A 10 10.30 -15.57 8.07
CA THR A 10 11.15 -15.73 9.25
C THR A 10 10.74 -14.74 10.35
N LYS A 11 11.20 -14.98 11.59
CA LYS A 11 10.99 -14.02 12.70
C LYS A 11 11.62 -12.66 12.41
N SER A 12 12.80 -12.65 11.77
CA SER A 12 13.49 -11.42 11.39
C SER A 12 12.71 -10.62 10.35
N GLN A 13 12.21 -11.26 9.29
CA GLN A 13 11.37 -10.57 8.29
C GLN A 13 10.07 -10.03 8.89
N LEU A 14 9.45 -10.77 9.82
CA LEU A 14 8.26 -10.27 10.50
C LEU A 14 8.58 -9.07 11.41
N ALA A 15 9.75 -9.06 12.06
CA ALA A 15 10.20 -7.98 12.93
C ALA A 15 10.51 -6.68 12.16
N SER A 16 10.91 -6.76 10.88
CA SER A 16 11.03 -5.59 9.99
C SER A 16 9.68 -5.10 9.44
N GLY A 17 8.57 -5.75 9.80
CA GLY A 17 7.25 -5.41 9.31
C GLY A 17 6.70 -4.10 9.87
N ILE A 18 6.15 -3.27 9.00
CA ILE A 18 5.45 -2.03 9.35
C ILE A 18 3.95 -2.36 9.45
N SER A 19 3.36 -2.13 10.61
CA SER A 19 1.94 -2.41 10.86
C SER A 19 1.07 -1.23 10.46
N GLY A 20 0.19 -1.41 9.47
CA GLY A 20 -0.90 -0.50 9.16
C GLY A 20 -2.21 -0.90 9.84
N ALA A 21 -3.29 -0.18 9.55
CA ALA A 21 -4.60 -0.43 10.15
C ALA A 21 -5.17 -1.82 9.80
N GLU A 22 -4.97 -2.27 8.55
CA GLU A 22 -5.56 -3.52 8.05
C GLU A 22 -4.54 -4.60 7.67
N CYS A 23 -3.29 -4.21 7.42
CA CYS A 23 -2.25 -5.12 6.96
C CYS A 23 -0.90 -4.84 7.63
N ILE A 24 0.00 -5.80 7.51
CA ILE A 24 1.42 -5.60 7.81
C ILE A 24 2.15 -5.54 6.47
N PHE A 25 2.89 -4.47 6.23
CA PHE A 25 3.82 -4.40 5.12
C PHE A 25 5.17 -4.96 5.56
N ILE A 26 5.64 -5.99 4.87
CA ILE A 26 6.97 -6.56 5.09
C ILE A 26 7.86 -6.10 3.94
N PRO A 27 8.91 -5.31 4.18
CA PRO A 27 9.84 -4.86 3.14
C PRO A 27 10.73 -6.02 2.67
N ASP A 28 11.32 -5.86 1.48
CA ASP A 28 12.42 -6.70 0.97
C ASP A 28 12.13 -8.23 0.95
N VAL A 29 10.87 -8.62 0.71
CA VAL A 29 10.45 -10.04 0.72
C VAL A 29 10.75 -10.75 -0.61
N ARG A 30 11.08 -10.01 -1.68
CA ARG A 30 11.47 -10.58 -2.98
C ARG A 30 12.92 -10.23 -3.32
N PHE A 31 13.85 -10.93 -2.68
CA PHE A 31 15.12 -11.26 -3.32
C PHE A 31 15.05 -12.74 -3.69
N THR A 32 15.23 -13.08 -4.96
CA THR A 32 15.18 -14.44 -5.54
C THR A 32 13.78 -15.03 -5.82
N THR A 33 13.41 -15.12 -7.11
CA THR A 33 13.19 -16.38 -7.84
C THR A 33 12.65 -16.14 -9.27
N TRP A 34 13.52 -16.44 -10.23
CA TRP A 34 13.21 -17.04 -11.54
C TRP A 34 12.47 -16.21 -12.62
N GLU A 35 13.08 -15.13 -13.10
CA GLU A 35 12.95 -14.76 -14.51
C GLU A 35 14.36 -14.63 -15.13
N PRO A 36 14.71 -15.43 -16.16
CA PRO A 36 16.01 -15.34 -16.84
C PRO A 36 16.24 -14.02 -17.60
N PHE A 37 15.30 -13.08 -17.52
CA PHE A 37 15.29 -11.80 -18.25
C PHE A 37 15.06 -10.60 -17.35
N ALA A 38 15.13 -10.75 -16.03
CA ALA A 38 14.92 -9.63 -15.12
C ALA A 38 16.18 -8.72 -15.11
N ASP A 39 16.20 -7.84 -16.11
CA ASP A 39 17.02 -6.64 -16.30
C ASP A 39 17.38 -5.93 -14.98
N ASP A 40 18.51 -5.22 -14.92
CA ASP A 40 19.16 -4.59 -13.75
C ASP A 40 18.32 -3.48 -13.04
N ARG A 41 16.99 -3.45 -13.28
CA ARG A 41 15.97 -2.45 -12.90
C ARG A 41 14.85 -3.06 -12.02
N GLN A 42 15.11 -4.21 -11.39
CA GLN A 42 14.12 -4.94 -10.59
C GLN A 42 13.66 -4.09 -9.40
N LEU A 43 12.42 -3.61 -9.42
CA LEU A 43 11.82 -2.87 -8.32
C LEU A 43 11.99 -3.66 -7.01
N PRO A 44 12.44 -3.08 -5.88
CA PRO A 44 12.31 -3.71 -4.59
C PRO A 44 10.84 -4.02 -4.33
N TRP A 45 10.55 -5.25 -3.90
CA TRP A 45 9.20 -5.68 -3.59
C TRP A 45 9.10 -5.98 -2.11
N GLY A 46 8.07 -5.41 -1.49
CA GLY A 46 7.57 -5.87 -0.22
C GLY A 46 6.34 -6.75 -0.38
N LEU A 47 5.76 -7.09 0.75
CA LEU A 47 4.60 -7.95 0.87
C LEU A 47 3.60 -7.32 1.81
N LYS A 48 2.38 -7.06 1.33
CA LYS A 48 1.25 -6.67 2.19
C LYS A 48 0.51 -7.91 2.66
N VAL A 49 0.49 -8.15 3.97
CA VAL A 49 -0.09 -9.34 4.61
C VAL A 49 -1.38 -8.97 5.34
N TYR A 50 -2.47 -9.64 4.98
CA TYR A 50 -3.81 -9.47 5.53
C TYR A 50 -4.26 -10.69 6.32
N ARG A 51 -5.28 -10.48 7.16
CA ARG A 51 -5.82 -11.54 8.02
C ARG A 51 -6.50 -12.66 7.23
N SER A 52 -7.11 -12.32 6.09
CA SER A 52 -7.91 -13.24 5.27
C SER A 52 -7.63 -13.09 3.77
N LEU A 53 -7.95 -14.13 3.00
CA LEU A 53 -7.85 -14.14 1.55
C LEU A 53 -8.76 -13.09 0.90
N GLY A 54 -9.96 -12.89 1.47
CA GLY A 54 -10.93 -11.91 0.98
C GLY A 54 -10.39 -10.49 1.02
N GLN A 55 -9.78 -10.10 2.14
CA GLN A 55 -9.14 -8.79 2.32
C GLN A 55 -7.96 -8.61 1.34
N ALA A 56 -7.04 -9.59 1.26
CA ALA A 56 -5.92 -9.50 0.34
C ALA A 56 -6.37 -9.37 -1.12
N CYS A 57 -7.41 -10.12 -1.53
CA CYS A 57 -8.00 -10.00 -2.87
C CYS A 57 -8.64 -8.62 -3.12
N ALA A 58 -9.40 -8.11 -2.14
CA ALA A 58 -10.06 -6.81 -2.25
C ALA A 58 -9.03 -5.69 -2.38
N ALA A 59 -8.04 -5.65 -1.49
CA ALA A 59 -6.99 -4.64 -1.51
C ALA A 59 -6.14 -4.71 -2.78
N ARG A 60 -5.75 -5.90 -3.23
CA ARG A 60 -5.02 -6.07 -4.49
C ARG A 60 -5.80 -5.57 -5.71
N ARG A 61 -7.11 -5.85 -5.78
CA ARG A 61 -7.97 -5.34 -6.86
C ARG A 61 -8.08 -3.83 -6.82
N SER A 62 -8.19 -3.26 -5.62
CA SER A 62 -8.20 -1.82 -5.41
C SER A 62 -6.88 -1.20 -5.90
N GLN A 63 -5.72 -1.70 -5.45
CA GLN A 63 -4.42 -1.22 -5.91
C GLN A 63 -4.26 -1.32 -7.44
N LEU A 64 -4.67 -2.44 -8.06
CA LEU A 64 -4.63 -2.60 -9.52
C LEU A 64 -5.44 -1.54 -10.27
N ARG A 65 -6.56 -1.06 -9.69
CA ARG A 65 -7.36 0.02 -10.28
C ARG A 65 -6.53 1.30 -10.38
N TYR A 66 -5.92 1.73 -9.28
CA TYR A 66 -5.12 2.96 -9.22
C TYR A 66 -3.79 2.84 -9.96
N ARG A 67 -3.17 1.65 -9.96
CA ARG A 67 -1.92 1.36 -10.67
C ARG A 67 -2.03 1.61 -12.17
N ARG A 68 -3.17 1.28 -12.79
CA ARG A 68 -3.44 1.56 -14.22
C ARG A 68 -3.41 3.06 -14.56
N HIS A 69 -3.58 3.92 -13.58
CA HIS A 69 -3.51 5.38 -13.73
C HIS A 69 -2.16 5.96 -13.25
N GLY A 70 -1.21 5.11 -12.84
CA GLY A 70 0.08 5.55 -12.29
C GLY A 70 -0.02 6.19 -10.91
N LEU A 71 -1.08 5.91 -10.15
CA LEU A 71 -1.37 6.48 -8.82
C LEU A 71 -1.11 5.51 -7.67
N ALA A 72 -0.52 4.36 -7.97
CA ALA A 72 -0.21 3.32 -7.00
C ALA A 72 1.09 2.58 -7.38
N PRO A 73 1.76 1.93 -6.42
CA PRO A 73 2.88 1.04 -6.68
C PRO A 73 2.49 -0.14 -7.58
N GLU A 74 3.50 -0.73 -8.22
CA GLU A 74 3.34 -1.98 -8.96
C GLU A 74 2.81 -3.12 -8.09
N VAL A 75 2.04 -4.00 -8.70
CA VAL A 75 1.29 -5.07 -8.02
C VAL A 75 1.69 -6.42 -8.56
N GLY A 76 2.19 -7.28 -7.68
CA GLY A 76 2.59 -8.65 -8.00
C GLY A 76 1.50 -9.67 -7.67
N GLU A 77 1.95 -10.88 -7.39
CA GLU A 77 1.14 -12.08 -7.22
C GLU A 77 0.49 -12.15 -5.84
N LEU A 78 -0.63 -12.86 -5.75
CA LEU A 78 -1.28 -13.20 -4.49
C LEU A 78 -0.64 -14.47 -3.91
N VAL A 79 -0.33 -14.46 -2.62
CA VAL A 79 0.41 -15.54 -1.94
C VAL A 79 -0.27 -15.96 -0.64
N ARG A 80 -0.03 -17.21 -0.24
CA ARG A 80 -0.33 -17.70 1.11
C ARG A 80 0.91 -17.47 1.98
N VAL A 81 0.71 -16.96 3.18
CA VAL A 81 1.81 -16.53 4.07
C VAL A 81 1.76 -17.32 5.37
N TRP A 82 2.79 -18.10 5.64
CA TRP A 82 2.98 -18.77 6.91
C TRP A 82 3.82 -17.89 7.83
N LEU A 83 3.29 -17.61 9.03
CA LEU A 83 4.00 -16.85 10.05
C LEU A 83 4.72 -17.85 10.99
N PRO A 84 5.93 -17.52 11.51
CA PRO A 84 6.79 -18.44 12.26
C PRO A 84 6.09 -19.20 13.39
N ASP A 85 5.17 -18.55 14.09
CA ASP A 85 4.54 -19.08 15.30
C ASP A 85 3.02 -19.34 15.10
N ARG A 86 2.57 -19.52 13.85
CA ARG A 86 1.15 -19.78 13.55
C ARG A 86 0.92 -21.05 12.76
N THR A 87 -0.09 -21.80 13.17
CA THR A 87 -0.61 -22.98 12.46
C THR A 87 -1.61 -22.62 11.36
N THR A 88 -2.10 -21.37 11.32
CA THR A 88 -3.02 -20.88 10.30
C THR A 88 -2.33 -19.87 9.40
N PRO A 89 -2.40 -20.04 8.06
CA PRO A 89 -1.78 -19.10 7.15
C PRO A 89 -2.57 -17.79 7.08
N ARG A 90 -1.85 -16.72 6.80
CA ARG A 90 -2.35 -15.44 6.32
C ARG A 90 -2.30 -15.38 4.80
N TYR A 91 -2.72 -14.25 4.24
CA TYR A 91 -2.74 -14.05 2.79
C TYR A 91 -2.19 -12.67 2.48
N GLY A 92 -1.40 -12.56 1.43
CA GLY A 92 -0.82 -11.29 1.04
C GLY A 92 -0.62 -11.20 -0.46
N TYR A 93 -0.13 -10.06 -0.91
CA TYR A 93 0.34 -9.90 -2.27
C TYR A 93 1.60 -9.05 -2.31
N PHE A 94 2.43 -9.33 -3.29
CA PHE A 94 3.62 -8.53 -3.54
C PHE A 94 3.23 -7.14 -4.04
N THR A 95 3.88 -6.13 -3.51
CA THR A 95 3.75 -4.74 -3.97
C THR A 95 5.14 -4.15 -4.06
N GLU A 96 5.35 -3.28 -5.04
CA GLU A 96 6.57 -2.48 -5.09
C GLU A 96 6.74 -1.73 -3.77
N GLN A 97 7.94 -1.83 -3.22
CA GLN A 97 8.40 -1.01 -2.12
C GLN A 97 8.78 0.34 -2.71
N ILE A 98 8.19 1.39 -2.15
CA ILE A 98 8.47 2.76 -2.54
C ILE A 98 9.69 3.24 -1.75
N ASP A 99 10.65 3.80 -2.47
CA ASP A 99 11.79 4.49 -1.91
C ASP A 99 11.44 5.96 -1.77
N GLY A 100 11.14 6.41 -0.55
CA GLY A 100 10.67 7.76 -0.28
C GLY A 100 10.08 7.91 1.11
N GLU A 101 9.31 8.98 1.31
CA GLU A 101 8.69 9.34 2.58
C GLU A 101 7.21 9.64 2.40
N THR A 102 6.43 9.43 3.47
CA THR A 102 5.00 9.76 3.47
C THR A 102 4.81 11.27 3.48
N CYS A 103 3.70 11.73 2.92
CA CYS A 103 3.36 13.14 2.92
C CYS A 103 3.27 13.71 4.34
N GLU A 104 2.75 12.91 5.28
CA GLU A 104 2.70 13.29 6.70
C GLU A 104 4.10 13.45 7.30
N ALA A 105 5.02 12.49 7.09
CA ALA A 105 6.38 12.57 7.61
C ALA A 105 7.15 13.79 7.06
N MET A 106 7.03 14.05 5.76
CA MET A 106 7.64 15.23 5.11
C MET A 106 7.03 16.55 5.59
N TYR A 107 5.80 16.54 6.09
CA TYR A 107 5.16 17.74 6.64
C TYR A 107 5.61 17.96 8.08
N ASP A 108 5.62 16.90 8.88
CA ASP A 108 6.01 16.94 10.29
C ASP A 108 7.48 17.33 10.50
N ASP A 109 8.36 16.94 9.57
CA ASP A 109 9.79 17.31 9.60
C ASP A 109 10.08 18.69 8.98
N GLY A 110 9.08 19.34 8.37
CA GLY A 110 9.17 20.64 7.73
C GLY A 110 9.78 20.63 6.32
N THR A 111 9.96 19.46 5.71
CA THR A 111 10.45 19.32 4.32
C THR A 111 9.46 19.89 3.31
N ILE A 112 8.16 19.79 3.58
CA ILE A 112 7.09 20.39 2.76
C ILE A 112 6.17 21.31 3.56
N SER A 113 5.52 22.24 2.85
CA SER A 113 4.39 23.01 3.37
C SER A 113 3.24 22.94 2.37
N PHE A 114 2.02 22.70 2.84
CA PHE A 114 0.83 22.62 1.98
C PHE A 114 0.57 23.92 1.21
N ASP A 115 0.96 25.07 1.75
CA ASP A 115 0.82 26.37 1.08
C ASP A 115 1.75 26.53 -0.13
N SER A 116 2.82 25.72 -0.21
CA SER A 116 3.85 25.79 -1.25
C SER A 116 3.98 24.49 -2.07
N MET A 117 3.00 23.59 -1.96
CA MET A 117 3.04 22.33 -2.70
C MET A 117 2.94 22.55 -4.22
N PRO A 118 3.70 21.79 -5.02
CA PRO A 118 3.66 21.90 -6.47
C PRO A 118 2.31 21.41 -7.01
N GLN A 119 1.85 21.98 -8.14
CA GLN A 119 0.54 21.66 -8.73
C GLN A 119 0.31 20.14 -8.95
N HIS A 120 1.35 19.40 -9.34
CA HIS A 120 1.25 17.96 -9.59
C HIS A 120 0.88 17.13 -8.35
N PHE A 121 1.13 17.65 -7.13
CA PHE A 121 0.65 17.05 -5.88
C PHE A 121 -0.88 17.11 -5.81
N TRP A 122 -1.45 18.31 -5.98
CA TRP A 122 -2.89 18.53 -5.97
C TRP A 122 -3.59 17.78 -7.10
N ASP A 123 -3.00 17.74 -8.29
CA ASP A 123 -3.50 16.96 -9.41
C ASP A 123 -3.56 15.46 -9.07
N THR A 124 -2.60 14.94 -8.31
CA THR A 124 -2.59 13.54 -7.86
C THR A 124 -3.74 13.29 -6.89
N ILE A 125 -3.93 14.16 -5.89
CA ILE A 125 -5.03 14.07 -4.93
C ILE A 125 -6.39 14.08 -5.65
N ASP A 126 -6.60 15.01 -6.57
CA ASP A 126 -7.84 15.13 -7.32
C ASP A 126 -8.12 13.88 -8.16
N ARG A 127 -7.08 13.30 -8.77
CA ARG A 127 -7.22 12.06 -9.55
C ARG A 127 -7.55 10.87 -8.66
N LEU A 128 -6.96 10.77 -7.46
CA LEU A 128 -7.28 9.75 -6.47
C LEU A 128 -8.74 9.89 -6.01
N LYS A 129 -9.18 11.09 -5.63
CA LYS A 129 -10.58 11.37 -5.21
C LYS A 129 -11.59 11.08 -6.31
N LYS A 130 -11.32 11.47 -7.56
CA LYS A 130 -12.18 11.16 -8.73
C LYS A 130 -12.33 9.66 -8.99
N LEU A 131 -11.31 8.87 -8.61
CA LEU A 131 -11.36 7.42 -8.67
C LEU A 131 -11.99 6.79 -7.42
N GLY A 132 -12.43 7.58 -6.44
CA GLY A 132 -13.11 7.11 -5.24
C GLY A 132 -12.16 6.70 -4.10
N TYR A 133 -10.93 7.19 -4.11
CA TYR A 133 -10.02 7.05 -2.97
C TYR A 133 -10.39 8.11 -1.92
N SER A 134 -10.98 7.68 -0.81
CA SER A 134 -11.58 8.56 0.22
C SER A 134 -10.66 8.84 1.40
N ASP A 135 -9.51 8.19 1.48
CA ASP A 135 -8.61 8.20 2.64
C ASP A 135 -7.88 9.54 2.85
N LEU A 136 -7.69 10.33 1.79
CA LEU A 136 -6.72 11.44 1.79
C LEU A 136 -7.14 12.66 2.62
N ASP A 137 -8.39 12.75 3.06
CA ASP A 137 -8.84 13.86 3.91
C ASP A 137 -8.47 13.65 5.39
N GLN A 138 -8.16 12.41 5.79
CA GLN A 138 -7.85 12.04 7.18
C GLN A 138 -6.54 11.27 7.32
N HIS A 139 -6.05 10.67 6.24
CA HIS A 139 -4.91 9.76 6.23
C HIS A 139 -3.87 10.15 5.18
N LEU A 140 -3.19 11.29 5.40
CA LEU A 140 -2.13 11.75 4.49
C LEU A 140 -0.88 10.86 4.57
N GLU A 141 -0.73 10.07 5.62
CA GLU A 141 0.26 9.00 5.73
C GLU A 141 0.13 7.94 4.64
N ASN A 142 -1.04 7.82 4.00
CA ASN A 142 -1.29 6.88 2.90
C ASN A 142 -0.87 7.43 1.53
N LEU A 143 -0.30 8.63 1.47
CA LEU A 143 0.31 9.21 0.28
C LEU A 143 1.83 9.29 0.45
N MET A 144 2.58 8.85 -0.56
CA MET A 144 4.04 8.79 -0.51
C MET A 144 4.63 9.33 -1.81
N PHE A 145 5.76 10.04 -1.71
CA PHE A 145 6.50 10.47 -2.89
C PHE A 145 7.50 9.39 -3.33
N ASP A 146 7.28 8.78 -4.50
CA ASP A 146 8.19 7.79 -5.09
C ASP A 146 9.37 8.51 -5.75
N THR A 147 10.51 8.55 -5.06
CA THR A 147 11.71 9.29 -5.51
C THR A 147 12.28 8.72 -6.82
N ARG A 148 12.14 7.42 -7.07
CA ARG A 148 12.65 6.78 -8.30
C ARG A 148 11.85 7.18 -9.53
N ARG A 149 10.56 7.44 -9.37
CA ARG A 149 9.64 7.80 -10.47
C ARG A 149 9.18 9.25 -10.44
N LEU A 150 9.61 10.01 -9.44
CA LEU A 150 9.30 11.42 -9.23
C LEU A 150 7.80 11.69 -9.27
N ARG A 151 7.01 10.91 -8.51
CA ARG A 151 5.55 11.03 -8.47
C ARG A 151 4.96 10.67 -7.12
N TRP A 152 3.81 11.24 -6.82
CA TRP A 152 3.00 10.86 -5.65
C TRP A 152 2.17 9.62 -5.95
N VAL A 153 2.13 8.69 -5.00
CA VAL A 153 1.35 7.46 -5.09
C VAL A 153 0.63 7.18 -3.77
N ALA A 154 -0.59 6.64 -3.86
CA ALA A 154 -1.24 6.05 -2.70
C ALA A 154 -0.55 4.73 -2.33
N ILE A 155 -0.39 4.45 -1.04
CA ILE A 155 0.31 3.26 -0.56
C ILE A 155 -0.56 2.32 0.27
N ASP A 156 -1.74 2.74 0.73
CA ASP A 156 -2.75 1.84 1.32
C ASP A 156 -3.97 1.69 0.41
N PHE A 157 -4.50 0.47 0.32
CA PHE A 157 -5.64 0.09 -0.51
C PHE A 157 -6.58 -0.85 0.23
N GLY A 158 -6.54 -0.85 1.56
CA GLY A 158 -7.47 -1.57 2.40
C GLY A 158 -8.93 -1.16 2.20
N ALA A 159 -9.84 -1.78 2.97
CA ALA A 159 -11.24 -1.41 2.96
C ALA A 159 -11.44 0.06 3.35
N TYR A 160 -10.66 0.57 4.31
CA TYR A 160 -10.80 1.94 4.79
C TYR A 160 -10.47 2.98 3.73
N SER A 161 -9.54 2.68 2.81
CA SER A 161 -9.12 3.63 1.77
C SER A 161 -10.19 3.96 0.72
N ASN A 162 -11.30 3.22 0.68
CA ASN A 162 -12.40 3.42 -0.26
C ASN A 162 -13.76 3.57 0.43
N GLU A 163 -13.80 3.49 1.76
CA GLU A 163 -15.02 3.79 2.51
C GLU A 163 -15.06 5.30 2.79
N PRO A 164 -16.16 6.02 2.48
CA PRO A 164 -16.30 7.39 2.92
C PRO A 164 -16.25 7.42 4.45
N PRO A 165 -15.63 8.45 5.06
CA PRO A 165 -15.59 8.56 6.51
C PRO A 165 -17.01 8.44 7.03
N LYS A 166 -17.26 7.48 7.92
CA LYS A 166 -18.57 7.31 8.56
C LYS A 166 -18.88 8.66 9.22
N GLN A 167 -19.82 9.41 8.66
CA GLN A 167 -20.39 10.54 9.37
C GLN A 167 -20.84 9.98 10.71
N LYS A 168 -20.21 10.43 11.79
CA LYS A 168 -20.75 10.21 13.13
C LYS A 168 -22.16 10.77 13.06
N GLY A 169 -23.14 9.89 12.98
CA GLY A 169 -24.54 10.28 12.94
C GLY A 169 -24.77 11.20 14.12
N VAL A 170 -24.96 12.48 13.84
CA VAL A 170 -25.69 13.35 14.74
C VAL A 170 -27.07 12.71 14.77
N GLY A 171 -27.34 11.95 15.84
CA GLY A 171 -28.65 11.36 16.05
C GLY A 171 -29.71 12.45 15.94
N PRO A 172 -30.91 12.15 15.41
CA PRO A 172 -31.96 13.14 15.38
C PRO A 172 -32.31 13.47 16.83
N GLY A 173 -31.86 14.64 17.28
CA GLY A 173 -32.43 15.30 18.43
C GLY A 173 -33.76 15.89 17.99
N ALA A 174 -34.84 15.22 18.34
CA ALA A 174 -36.19 15.76 18.52
C ALA A 174 -37.04 14.71 19.25
#